data_AF-A0A701YYJ2-F1
#
_entry.id   AF-A0A701YYJ2-F1
#
_cell.length_a   1.000
_cell.length_b   1.000
_cell.length_c   1.000
_cell.angle_alpha   90.00
_cell.angle_beta   90.00
_cell.angle_gamma   90.00
#
_symmetry.space_group_name_H-M   'P 1'
#
loop_
_entity.id
_entity.type
_entity.pdbx_description
1 polymer ?
#
loop_
_entity_poly.entity_id
_entity_poly.type
_entity_poly.pdbx_seq_one_letter_code
_entity_poly.pdbx_strand_id
1 'polypeptide(L)'
;MINFIIGLSGIDPKTGQEIWLAKTEKKNETEYSIDYLIVLIDKVLNEAAKFGGEKGLEGLRNYHVQLLVGISSDTEDNVRPSFQLSPRIISRLCAAGASFDFDPYV
;
A
#
# COMPACT_ATOMS: atom_id res chain seq x y z
N MET A 1 14.86 -0.66 15.09
CA MET A 1 13.83 -1.62 14.61
C MET A 1 12.83 -0.90 13.73
N ILE A 2 12.42 -1.51 12.61
CA ILE A 2 11.61 -0.87 11.57
C ILE A 2 10.20 -1.46 11.54
N ASN A 3 9.20 -0.61 11.40
CA ASN A 3 7.82 -1.00 11.18
C ASN A 3 7.35 -0.51 9.82
N PHE A 4 6.51 -1.33 9.18
CA PHE A 4 5.87 -1.01 7.91
C PHE A 4 4.36 -1.10 8.06
N ILE A 5 3.67 -0.12 7.49
CA ILE A 5 2.23 -0.16 7.28
C ILE A 5 2.01 0.04 5.78
N ILE A 6 1.45 -0.96 5.12
CA ILE A 6 1.06 -0.82 3.72
C ILE A 6 -0.40 -1.16 3.61
N GLY A 7 -1.19 -0.25 3.04
CA GLY A 7 -2.61 -0.47 2.89
C GLY A 7 -3.19 0.26 1.69
N LEU A 8 -4.19 -0.36 1.08
CA LEU A 8 -5.03 0.29 0.09
C LEU A 8 -6.31 0.72 0.80
N SER A 9 -6.46 2.02 1.04
CA SER A 9 -7.71 2.61 1.51
C SER A 9 -8.51 3.14 0.33
N GLY A 10 -9.78 3.43 0.58
CA GLY A 10 -10.66 4.11 -0.37
C GLY A 10 -11.89 4.65 0.35
N ILE A 11 -12.73 5.36 -0.38
CA ILE A 11 -14.01 5.88 0.08
C ILE A 11 -15.10 4.96 -0.43
N ASP A 12 -15.92 4.40 0.46
CA ASP A 12 -17.10 3.65 0.06
C ASP A 12 -18.08 4.59 -0.66
N PRO A 13 -18.40 4.36 -1.95
CA PRO A 13 -19.28 5.25 -2.72
C PRO A 13 -20.71 5.29 -2.19
N LYS A 14 -21.13 4.33 -1.35
CA LYS A 14 -22.47 4.30 -0.75
C LYS A 14 -22.57 5.13 0.51
N THR A 15 -21.54 5.06 1.36
CA THR A 15 -21.56 5.66 2.70
C THR A 15 -20.70 6.91 2.82
N GLY A 16 -19.79 7.14 1.88
CA GLY A 16 -18.80 8.23 1.91
C GLY A 16 -17.72 8.04 2.97
N GLN A 17 -17.66 6.88 3.64
CA GLN A 17 -16.69 6.61 4.69
C GLN A 17 -15.40 6.02 4.12
N GLU A 18 -14.28 6.33 4.77
CA GLU A 18 -13.02 5.67 4.49
C GLU A 18 -13.07 4.21 4.93
N ILE A 19 -12.61 3.32 4.06
CA ILE A 19 -12.54 1.89 4.28
C ILE A 19 -11.15 1.37 3.89
N TRP A 20 -10.69 0.35 4.62
CA TRP A 20 -9.51 -0.42 4.22
C TRP A 20 -9.94 -1.57 3.32
N LEU A 21 -9.44 -1.58 2.08
CA LEU A 21 -9.66 -2.66 1.12
C LEU A 21 -8.69 -3.81 1.34
N ALA A 22 -7.45 -3.47 1.71
CA ALA A 22 -6.43 -4.40 2.16
C ALA A 22 -5.39 -3.66 2.99
N LYS A 23 -4.81 -4.34 3.99
CA LYS A 23 -3.76 -3.78 4.84
C LYS A 23 -2.80 -4.90 5.27
N THR A 24 -1.51 -4.61 5.34
CA THR A 24 -0.53 -5.44 6.00
C THR A 24 0.35 -4.57 6.88
N GLU A 25 0.67 -5.08 8.07
CA GLU A 25 1.61 -4.45 8.98
C GLU A 25 2.77 -5.40 9.24
N LYS A 26 3.96 -4.84 9.35
CA LYS A 26 5.18 -5.53 9.77
C LYS A 26 5.81 -4.74 10.90
N LYS A 27 6.27 -5.43 11.92
CA LYS A 27 6.82 -4.82 13.12
C LYS A 27 8.16 -5.45 13.45
N ASN A 28 9.03 -4.65 14.04
CA ASN A 28 10.34 -5.11 14.53
C ASN A 28 11.23 -5.74 13.44
N GLU A 29 11.10 -5.25 12.20
CA GLU A 29 11.99 -5.67 11.11
C GLU A 29 13.39 -5.11 11.37
N THR A 30 14.41 -5.91 11.09
CA THR A 30 15.81 -5.55 11.38
C THR A 30 16.43 -4.71 10.27
N GLU A 31 15.91 -4.80 9.05
CA GLU A 31 16.47 -4.14 7.87
C GLU A 31 15.38 -3.57 6.97
N TYR A 32 15.70 -2.44 6.34
CA TYR A 32 14.88 -1.85 5.29
C TYR A 32 15.31 -2.40 3.92
N SER A 33 14.36 -2.93 3.15
CA SER A 33 14.60 -3.43 1.79
C SER A 33 13.51 -2.97 0.84
N ILE A 34 13.92 -2.37 -0.28
CA ILE A 34 13.01 -1.93 -1.36
C ILE A 34 12.30 -3.15 -1.96
N ASP A 35 13.01 -4.26 -2.16
CA ASP A 35 12.43 -5.48 -2.74
C ASP A 35 11.35 -6.06 -1.82
N TYR A 36 11.59 -6.04 -0.50
CA TYR A 36 10.59 -6.47 0.46
C TYR A 36 9.37 -5.54 0.47
N LEU A 37 9.58 -4.23 0.36
CA LEU A 37 8.49 -3.25 0.25
C LEU A 37 7.62 -3.54 -0.99
N ILE A 38 8.23 -3.85 -2.13
CA ILE A 38 7.51 -4.22 -3.37
C ILE A 38 6.68 -5.49 -3.15
N VAL A 39 7.21 -6.50 -2.46
CA VAL A 39 6.47 -7.73 -2.13
C VAL A 39 5.25 -7.42 -1.27
N LEU A 40 5.39 -6.55 -0.26
CA LEU A 40 4.30 -6.15 0.60
C LEU A 40 3.23 -5.34 -0.15
N ILE A 41 3.63 -4.44 -1.04
CA ILE A 41 2.71 -3.72 -1.93
C ILE A 41 1.97 -4.70 -2.84
N ASP A 42 2.67 -5.65 -3.47
CA ASP A 42 2.04 -6.63 -4.36
C ASP A 42 1.03 -7.49 -3.60
N LYS A 43 1.35 -7.88 -2.37
CA LYS A 43 0.44 -8.60 -1.48
C LYS A 43 -0.82 -7.79 -1.20
N VAL A 44 -0.70 -6.51 -0.83
CA VAL A 44 -1.84 -5.63 -0.57
C VAL A 44 -2.71 -5.47 -1.82
N LEU A 45 -2.10 -5.28 -2.99
CA LEU A 45 -2.84 -5.18 -4.25
C LEU A 45 -3.51 -6.51 -4.65
N ASN A 46 -2.90 -7.66 -4.35
CA ASN A 46 -3.51 -8.97 -4.59
C ASN A 46 -4.74 -9.19 -3.70
N GLU A 47 -4.65 -8.83 -2.42
CA GLU A 47 -5.78 -8.91 -1.49
C GLU A 47 -6.90 -7.93 -1.88
N ALA A 48 -6.57 -6.68 -2.20
CA ALA A 48 -7.54 -5.70 -2.64
C ALA A 48 -8.24 -6.08 -3.94
N ALA A 49 -7.56 -6.75 -4.88
CA ALA A 49 -8.17 -7.22 -6.12
C ALA A 49 -9.36 -8.16 -5.86
N LYS A 50 -9.34 -8.94 -4.77
CA LYS A 50 -10.47 -9.82 -4.40
C LYS A 50 -11.72 -9.00 -4.07
N PHE A 51 -11.56 -7.80 -3.53
CA PHE A 51 -12.66 -6.90 -3.21
C PHE A 51 -13.36 -6.38 -4.47
N GLY A 52 -12.62 -6.16 -5.57
CA GLY A 52 -13.20 -5.76 -6.86
C GLY A 52 -13.84 -6.91 -7.66
N GLY A 53 -13.85 -8.14 -7.11
CA GLY A 53 -14.51 -9.29 -7.70
C GLY A 53 -13.92 -9.70 -9.04
N GLU A 54 -14.78 -10.03 -10.01
CA GLU A 54 -14.37 -10.47 -11.36
C GLU A 54 -13.54 -9.42 -12.12
N LYS A 55 -13.70 -8.14 -11.80
CA LYS A 55 -12.93 -7.05 -12.42
C LYS A 55 -11.57 -6.82 -11.75
N GLY A 56 -11.26 -7.55 -10.68
CA GLY A 56 -10.02 -7.39 -9.93
C GLY A 56 -9.81 -5.93 -9.49
N LEU A 57 -8.60 -5.40 -9.73
CA LEU A 57 -8.27 -4.02 -9.36
C LEU A 57 -9.13 -2.97 -10.09
N GLU A 58 -9.57 -3.21 -11.34
CA GLU A 58 -10.39 -2.24 -12.07
C GLU A 58 -11.75 -2.01 -11.42
N GLY A 59 -12.25 -2.99 -10.66
CA GLY A 59 -13.46 -2.87 -9.85
C GLY A 59 -13.36 -1.85 -8.72
N LEU A 60 -12.14 -1.39 -8.38
CA LEU A 60 -11.88 -0.47 -7.28
C LEU A 60 -11.94 1.01 -7.67
N ARG A 61 -12.04 1.34 -8.96
CA ARG A 61 -11.96 2.73 -9.45
C ARG A 61 -13.00 3.68 -8.84
N ASN A 62 -14.17 3.17 -8.49
CA ASN A 62 -15.25 3.98 -7.88
C ASN A 62 -15.02 4.29 -6.40
N TYR A 63 -13.96 3.72 -5.80
CA TYR A 63 -13.63 3.92 -4.39
C TYR A 63 -12.57 5.00 -4.17
N HIS A 64 -12.11 5.70 -5.22
CA HIS A 64 -11.07 6.74 -5.09
C HIS A 64 -9.88 6.28 -4.24
N VAL A 65 -9.33 5.12 -4.58
CA VAL A 65 -8.41 4.41 -3.70
C VAL A 65 -7.05 5.09 -3.60
N GLN A 66 -6.40 4.93 -2.45
CA GLN A 66 -5.05 5.41 -2.18
C GLN A 66 -4.21 4.26 -1.61
N LEU A 67 -3.02 4.05 -2.18
CA LEU A 67 -2.03 3.16 -1.58
C LEU A 67 -1.17 3.95 -0.60
N LEU A 68 -1.33 3.68 0.69
CA LEU A 68 -0.50 4.19 1.76
C LEU A 68 0.70 3.28 1.99
N VAL A 69 1.89 3.86 2.08
CA VAL A 69 3.12 3.21 2.53
C VAL A 69 3.72 4.05 3.67
N GLY A 70 3.47 3.61 4.90
CA GLY A 70 4.03 4.17 6.12
C GLY A 70 5.24 3.37 6.61
N ILE A 71 6.32 4.05 6.97
CA ILE A 71 7.55 3.43 7.49
C ILE A 71 7.96 4.16 8.76
N SER A 72 8.17 3.43 9.85
CA SER A 72 8.65 4.00 11.10
C SER A 72 9.86 3.25 11.64
N SER A 73 10.72 3.94 12.37
CA SER A 73 11.86 3.32 13.04
C SER A 73 12.19 4.03 14.34
N ASP A 74 12.49 3.25 15.38
CA ASP A 74 12.97 3.82 16.64
C ASP A 74 14.35 4.46 16.44
N THR A 75 14.53 5.62 17.06
CA THR A 75 15.41 6.77 16.78
C THR A 75 16.94 6.57 16.74
N GLU A 76 17.45 5.34 16.67
CA GLU A 76 18.89 5.06 16.57
C GLU A 76 19.32 4.50 15.20
N ASP A 77 18.38 3.97 14.41
CA ASP A 77 18.67 3.40 13.10
C ASP A 77 18.54 4.47 12.01
N ASN A 78 19.64 4.76 11.31
CA ASN A 78 19.73 5.68 10.18
C ASN A 78 19.02 5.13 8.92
N VAL A 79 17.74 4.77 9.02
CA VAL A 79 16.96 4.33 7.87
C VAL A 79 16.68 5.54 6.98
N ARG A 80 16.98 5.39 5.69
CA ARG A 80 16.63 6.36 4.65
C ARG A 80 15.61 5.69 3.74
N PRO A 81 14.31 5.71 4.12
CA PRO A 81 13.28 5.09 3.32
C PRO A 81 13.30 5.71 1.93
N SER A 82 13.28 4.84 0.94
CA SER A 82 13.06 5.20 -0.44
C SER A 82 12.00 4.26 -0.99
N PHE A 83 11.70 4.33 -2.27
CA PHE A 83 10.96 3.27 -2.94
C PHE A 83 11.29 3.31 -4.41
N GLN A 84 11.05 2.20 -5.08
CA GLN A 84 11.03 2.11 -6.51
C GLN A 84 9.77 1.38 -6.93
N LEU A 85 8.93 2.03 -7.74
CA LEU A 85 7.77 1.37 -8.32
C LEU A 85 8.21 0.71 -9.61
N SER A 86 8.10 -0.62 -9.66
CA SER A 86 8.29 -1.34 -10.92
C SER A 86 7.16 -1.00 -11.89
N PRO A 87 7.37 -1.13 -13.22
CA PRO A 87 6.31 -0.94 -14.21
C PRO A 87 5.07 -1.78 -13.94
N ARG A 88 5.26 -2.99 -13.38
CA ARG A 88 4.16 -3.87 -12.96
C ARG A 88 3.33 -3.24 -11.84
N ILE A 89 3.96 -2.70 -10.80
CA ILE A 89 3.23 -2.04 -9.70
C ILE A 89 2.52 -0.78 -10.22
N ILE A 90 3.18 0.04 -11.04
CA ILE A 90 2.56 1.22 -11.66
C ILE A 90 1.31 0.83 -12.45
N SER A 91 1.41 -0.17 -13.33
CA SER A 91 0.26 -0.65 -14.12
C SER A 91 -0.90 -1.11 -13.24
N ARG A 92 -0.62 -1.77 -12.12
CA ARG A 92 -1.64 -2.23 -11.16
C ARG A 92 -2.30 -1.08 -10.43
N LEU A 93 -1.53 -0.07 -10.02
CA LEU A 93 -2.07 1.15 -9.42
C LEU A 93 -2.97 1.90 -10.43
N CYS A 94 -2.56 2.00 -11.69
CA CYS A 94 -3.38 2.58 -12.76
C CYS A 94 -4.67 1.77 -13.03
N ALA A 95 -4.61 0.44 -12.95
CA ALA A 95 -5.80 -0.40 -13.06
C ALA A 95 -6.80 -0.07 -11.94
N ALA A 96 -6.30 0.04 -10.70
CA ALA A 96 -7.10 0.44 -9.54
C ALA A 96 -7.59 1.90 -9.56
N GLY A 97 -6.98 2.76 -10.40
CA GLY A 97 -7.20 4.21 -10.33
C GLY A 97 -6.65 4.81 -9.04
N ALA A 98 -5.58 4.21 -8.50
CA ALA A 98 -5.05 4.54 -7.19
C ALA A 98 -4.15 5.79 -7.22
N SER A 99 -4.31 6.65 -6.22
CA SER A 99 -3.24 7.56 -5.81
C SER A 99 -2.22 6.81 -4.94
N PHE A 100 -1.03 7.40 -4.77
CA PHE A 100 0.05 6.81 -3.98
C PHE A 100 0.49 7.82 -2.93
N ASP A 101 0.55 7.37 -1.68
CA ASP A 101 0.99 8.16 -0.53
C ASP A 101 2.15 7.45 0.17
N PHE A 102 3.27 8.14 0.23
CA PHE A 102 4.50 7.63 0.83
C PHE A 102 4.87 8.52 2.01
N ASP A 103 4.67 7.97 3.21
CA ASP A 103 4.84 8.69 4.46
C ASP A 103 5.97 8.06 5.28
N PRO A 104 7.22 8.47 5.01
CA PRO A 104 8.36 8.00 5.79
C PRO A 104 8.40 8.72 7.15
N TYR A 105 8.78 7.98 8.19
CA TYR A 105 9.00 8.45 9.56
C TYR A 105 7.73 8.75 10.39
N VAL A 106 6.67 7.95 10.17
CA VAL A 106 5.38 8.03 10.89
C VAL A 106 5.33 7.35 12.25
#